data_AF-A0A2Z6IC13-F1
#
_entry.id   AF-A0A2Z6IC13-F1
#
_cell.length_a   1.000
_cell.length_b   1.000
_cell.length_c   1.000
_cell.angle_alpha   90.00
_cell.angle_beta   90.00
_cell.angle_gamma   90.00
#
_symmetry.space_group_name_H-M   'P 1'
#
loop_
_entity.id
_entity.type
_entity.pdbx_description
1 polymer ?
#
loop_
_entity_poly.entity_id
_entity_poly.type
_entity_poly.pdbx_seq_one_letter_code
_entity_poly.pdbx_strand_id
1 'polypeptide(L)'
;MPRRLDTTFRIPGPPRSETTRTEGGRLRPLSAAEALERREAVERAAEAGDPEARVELARRLLSEATHWTHSRRARRLLDRVLDDPSARMSKVRARALYLKGLTLLRGQGVPRDLEAGACAVEEAAWAGVTEAEVDAARLARLGLGRTVSLEDALYWWRLAAAAGNLEAQRETGRAYRDGLGTAVDFVQAARWLGLAAEKGDSAAQYESALLQLRRDNPDRDPAAARRWMKEAALSGNVDAQHRLGLFYWSGTGGSVNLRLAVRWLTRAAEGENARAAATLAGLFLTGNVFELNRLHAWILLQRAKALGDPTADATAAGLKDLLDPRERSEGRKLLKRCPDTKSLLEALLPKNWKR
;
A
#
# COMPACT_ATOMS: atom_id res chain seq x y z
N MET A 1 9.56 -4.56 30.14
CA MET A 1 8.56 -4.16 29.12
C MET A 1 9.12 -4.51 27.74
N PRO A 2 8.48 -5.39 26.94
CA PRO A 2 8.93 -5.56 25.56
C PRO A 2 8.78 -4.21 24.85
N ARG A 3 9.90 -3.65 24.36
CA ARG A 3 9.87 -2.41 23.57
C ARG A 3 9.01 -2.67 22.33
N ARG A 4 8.03 -1.78 22.07
CA ARG A 4 7.23 -1.86 20.83
C ARG A 4 8.18 -1.79 19.65
N LEU A 5 8.10 -2.79 18.77
CA LEU A 5 8.91 -2.84 17.55
C LEU A 5 8.47 -1.74 16.60
N ASP A 6 9.43 -1.14 15.91
CA ASP A 6 9.13 -0.23 14.81
C ASP A 6 8.55 -1.02 13.62
N THR A 7 7.49 -0.51 13.02
CA THR A 7 6.76 -1.16 11.92
C THR A 7 7.02 -0.50 10.56
N THR A 8 7.85 0.55 10.51
CA THR A 8 8.21 1.28 9.28
C THR A 8 8.95 0.40 8.28
N PHE A 9 9.79 -0.50 8.79
CA PHE A 9 10.55 -1.47 8.00
C PHE A 9 10.00 -2.86 8.24
N ARG A 10 9.70 -3.60 7.17
CA ARG A 10 9.13 -4.94 7.26
C ARG A 10 10.18 -5.96 6.83
N ILE A 11 10.35 -7.00 7.65
CA ILE A 11 11.17 -8.14 7.28
C ILE A 11 10.42 -8.95 6.21
N PRO A 12 11.02 -9.18 5.03
CA PRO A 12 10.34 -9.92 3.96
C PRO A 12 10.02 -11.33 4.44
N GLY A 13 8.82 -11.81 4.09
CA GLY A 13 8.44 -13.18 4.34
C GLY A 13 9.19 -14.16 3.41
N PRO A 14 9.00 -15.47 3.61
CA PRO A 14 9.58 -16.47 2.71
C PRO A 14 9.07 -16.29 1.26
N PRO A 15 9.93 -16.46 0.24
CA PRO A 15 9.57 -16.37 -1.15
C PRO A 15 8.57 -17.47 -1.50
N ARG A 16 7.80 -17.24 -2.57
CA ARG A 16 6.82 -18.21 -3.05
C ARG A 16 7.44 -19.57 -3.37
N SER A 17 8.70 -19.62 -3.80
CA SER A 17 9.44 -20.87 -4.06
C SER A 17 9.58 -21.79 -2.84
N GLU A 18 9.40 -21.26 -1.63
CA GLU A 18 9.44 -22.06 -0.39
C GLU A 18 8.09 -22.55 0.07
N THR A 19 7.02 -21.91 -0.39
CA THR A 19 5.64 -22.29 -0.05
C THR A 19 4.95 -23.03 -1.18
N THR A 20 5.63 -23.19 -2.32
CA THR A 20 5.08 -23.85 -3.51
C THR A 20 6.05 -24.87 -4.10
N ARG A 21 5.48 -25.91 -4.72
CA ARG A 21 6.16 -26.86 -5.60
C ARG A 21 5.74 -26.64 -7.04
N THR A 22 6.61 -26.97 -7.99
CA THR A 22 6.27 -26.96 -9.41
C THR A 22 5.76 -28.34 -9.80
N GLU A 23 4.47 -28.43 -10.16
CA GLU A 23 3.86 -29.65 -10.70
C GLU A 23 3.29 -29.34 -12.08
N GLY A 24 3.76 -30.05 -13.12
CA GLY A 24 3.28 -29.86 -14.50
C GLY A 24 3.44 -28.43 -15.02
N GLY A 25 4.51 -27.73 -14.62
CA GLY A 25 4.75 -26.34 -15.00
C GLY A 25 3.92 -25.29 -14.25
N ARG A 26 3.08 -25.71 -13.28
CA ARG A 26 2.29 -24.80 -12.43
C ARG A 26 2.80 -24.83 -10.99
N LEU A 27 2.85 -23.66 -10.36
CA LEU A 27 3.15 -23.53 -8.94
C LEU A 27 1.91 -23.95 -8.13
N ARG A 28 2.08 -24.92 -7.24
CA ARG A 28 1.05 -25.38 -6.31
C ARG A 28 1.54 -25.24 -4.88
N PRO A 29 0.67 -24.89 -3.91
CA PRO A 29 1.06 -24.81 -2.51
C PRO A 29 1.53 -26.17 -1.99
N LEU A 30 2.52 -26.15 -1.10
CA LEU A 30 2.96 -27.35 -0.39
C LEU A 30 1.88 -27.85 0.58
N SER A 31 1.79 -29.17 0.74
CA SER A 31 1.07 -29.76 1.87
C SER A 31 1.74 -29.42 3.20
N ALA A 32 1.00 -29.57 4.31
CA ALA A 32 1.53 -29.30 5.64
C ALA A 32 2.77 -30.16 5.97
N ALA A 33 2.78 -31.42 5.54
CA ALA A 33 3.90 -32.34 5.75
C ALA A 33 5.14 -31.90 4.94
N GLU A 34 4.98 -31.57 3.66
CA GLU A 34 6.09 -31.10 2.82
C GLU A 34 6.66 -29.76 3.30
N ALA A 35 5.80 -28.85 3.78
CA ALA A 35 6.23 -27.59 4.35
C ALA A 35 7.05 -27.80 5.64
N LEU A 36 6.67 -28.78 6.47
CA LEU A 36 7.42 -29.14 7.67
C LEU A 36 8.76 -29.78 7.33
N GLU A 37 8.78 -30.77 6.44
CA GLU A 37 10.02 -31.44 6.00
C GLU A 37 11.02 -30.43 5.42
N ARG A 38 10.52 -29.49 4.60
CA ARG A 38 11.36 -28.42 4.03
C ARG A 38 11.86 -27.44 5.09
N ARG A 39 11.12 -27.22 6.18
CA ARG A 39 11.60 -26.44 7.33
C ARG A 39 12.73 -27.14 8.06
N GLU A 40 12.54 -28.42 8.37
CA GLU A 40 13.55 -29.24 9.04
C GLU A 40 14.82 -29.40 8.18
N ALA A 41 14.68 -29.52 6.86
CA ALA A 41 15.81 -29.56 5.94
C ALA A 41 16.65 -28.27 5.98
N VAL A 42 16.00 -27.10 6.00
CA VAL A 42 16.68 -25.81 6.14
C VAL A 42 17.37 -25.70 7.50
N GLU A 43 16.74 -26.16 8.58
CA GLU A 43 17.36 -26.16 9.90
C GLU A 43 18.62 -27.04 9.94
N ARG A 44 18.54 -28.27 9.42
CA ARG A 44 19.69 -29.18 9.32
C ARG A 44 20.83 -28.59 8.49
N ALA A 45 20.53 -27.97 7.36
CA ALA A 45 21.53 -27.33 6.52
C ALA A 45 22.18 -26.10 7.21
N ALA A 46 21.39 -25.29 7.91
CA ALA A 46 21.90 -24.14 8.65
C ALA A 46 22.85 -24.56 9.80
N GLU A 47 22.55 -25.68 10.45
CA GLU A 47 23.38 -26.30 11.49
C GLU A 47 24.65 -26.92 10.91
N ALA A 48 24.56 -27.59 9.76
CA ALA A 48 25.70 -28.11 9.00
C ALA A 48 26.63 -27.00 8.47
N GLY A 49 26.11 -25.78 8.39
CA GLY A 49 26.89 -24.57 8.21
C GLY A 49 26.74 -23.89 6.86
N ASP A 50 25.75 -24.30 6.07
CA ASP A 50 25.40 -23.65 4.81
C ASP A 50 24.97 -22.19 5.05
N PRO A 51 25.67 -21.19 4.45
CA PRO A 51 25.35 -19.79 4.63
C PRO A 51 23.97 -19.42 4.06
N GLU A 52 23.50 -20.07 2.98
CA GLU A 52 22.18 -19.80 2.43
C GLU A 52 21.08 -20.24 3.38
N ALA A 53 21.18 -21.48 3.88
CA ALA A 53 20.25 -22.00 4.87
C ALA A 53 20.25 -21.19 6.18
N ARG A 54 21.40 -20.64 6.61
CA ARG A 54 21.48 -19.76 7.79
C ARG A 54 20.72 -18.45 7.59
N VAL A 55 20.89 -17.80 6.44
CA VAL A 55 20.14 -16.57 6.10
C VAL A 55 18.65 -16.87 6.00
N GLU A 56 18.29 -18.01 5.41
CA GLU A 56 16.91 -18.44 5.28
C GLU A 56 16.23 -18.64 6.63
N LEU A 57 16.85 -19.45 7.47
CA LEU A 57 16.37 -19.71 8.83
C LEU A 57 16.28 -18.40 9.62
N ALA A 58 17.27 -17.52 9.53
CA ALA A 58 17.23 -16.22 10.19
C ALA A 58 16.05 -15.36 9.74
N ARG A 59 15.76 -15.29 8.43
CA ARG A 59 14.61 -14.56 7.89
C ARG A 59 13.30 -15.09 8.46
N ARG A 60 13.10 -16.41 8.44
CA ARG A 60 11.89 -17.07 8.97
C ARG A 60 11.69 -16.79 10.45
N LEU A 61 12.76 -16.97 11.24
CA LEU A 61 12.75 -16.67 12.68
C LEU A 61 12.37 -15.22 12.97
N LEU A 62 12.77 -14.29 12.11
CA LEU A 62 12.47 -12.87 12.25
C LEU A 62 11.07 -12.48 11.75
N SER A 63 10.54 -13.15 10.72
CA SER A 63 9.24 -12.85 10.13
C SER A 63 8.07 -13.57 10.81
N GLU A 64 8.28 -14.82 11.25
CA GLU A 64 7.22 -15.69 11.78
C GLU A 64 7.11 -15.61 13.32
N ALA A 65 8.21 -15.27 14.01
CA ALA A 65 8.23 -15.24 15.48
C ALA A 65 8.77 -13.91 16.02
N THR A 66 7.94 -13.18 16.76
CA THR A 66 8.31 -11.90 17.41
C THR A 66 8.95 -12.09 18.79
N HIS A 67 9.11 -13.34 19.25
CA HIS A 67 9.73 -13.62 20.54
C HIS A 67 11.24 -13.33 20.52
N TRP A 68 11.75 -12.79 21.62
CA TRP A 68 13.13 -12.30 21.71
C TRP A 68 14.18 -13.39 21.50
N THR A 69 13.89 -14.64 21.89
CA THR A 69 14.80 -15.79 21.70
C THR A 69 15.04 -16.11 20.22
N HIS A 70 13.99 -16.09 19.40
CA HIS A 70 14.08 -16.30 17.95
C HIS A 70 14.86 -15.17 17.29
N SER A 71 14.62 -13.92 17.69
CA SER A 71 15.38 -12.77 17.19
C SER A 71 16.87 -12.87 17.55
N ARG A 72 17.20 -13.33 18.78
CA ARG A 72 18.59 -13.54 19.21
C ARG A 72 19.26 -14.72 18.48
N ARG A 73 18.52 -15.80 18.19
CA ARG A 73 19.01 -16.93 17.38
C ARG A 73 19.28 -16.49 15.95
N ALA A 74 18.33 -15.80 15.31
CA ALA A 74 18.46 -15.27 13.97
C ALA A 74 19.71 -14.39 13.83
N ARG A 75 19.93 -13.46 14.76
CA ARG A 75 21.13 -12.61 14.74
C ARG A 75 22.44 -13.41 14.81
N ARG A 76 22.53 -14.42 15.68
CA ARG A 76 23.71 -15.29 15.73
C ARG A 76 23.95 -16.02 14.40
N LEU A 77 22.89 -16.44 13.71
CA LEU A 77 23.01 -17.05 12.40
C LEU A 77 23.53 -16.04 11.36
N LEU A 78 23.02 -14.81 11.38
CA LEU A 78 23.48 -13.74 10.49
C LEU A 78 24.94 -13.37 10.76
N ASP A 79 25.33 -13.19 12.02
CA ASP A 79 26.71 -12.85 12.40
C ASP A 79 27.68 -13.93 11.91
N ARG A 80 27.35 -15.23 12.04
CA ARG A 80 28.16 -16.32 11.49
C ARG A 80 28.35 -16.25 9.97
N VAL A 81 27.35 -15.76 9.23
CA VAL A 81 27.47 -15.58 7.76
C VAL A 81 28.32 -14.35 7.43
N LEU A 82 28.24 -13.30 8.24
CA LEU A 82 29.02 -12.07 8.06
C LEU A 82 30.49 -12.21 8.47
N ASP A 83 30.78 -13.10 9.41
CA ASP A 83 32.15 -13.41 9.85
C ASP A 83 32.86 -14.40 8.91
N ASP A 84 32.11 -15.08 8.04
CA ASP A 84 32.65 -16.05 7.07
C ASP A 84 33.43 -15.34 5.94
N PRO A 85 34.76 -15.55 5.84
CA PRO A 85 35.59 -14.94 4.80
C PRO A 85 35.21 -15.40 3.38
N SER A 86 34.68 -16.61 3.23
CA SER A 86 34.29 -17.17 1.93
C SER A 86 33.08 -16.45 1.33
N ALA A 87 32.28 -15.77 2.17
CA ALA A 87 31.09 -15.04 1.76
C ALA A 87 31.36 -13.56 1.42
N ARG A 88 32.61 -13.09 1.44
CA ARG A 88 32.98 -11.66 1.44
C ARG A 88 32.42 -10.81 0.29
N MET A 89 32.02 -11.40 -0.83
CA MET A 89 31.36 -10.72 -1.96
C MET A 89 30.11 -11.47 -2.46
N SER A 90 29.53 -12.35 -1.64
CA SER A 90 28.40 -13.18 -2.06
C SER A 90 27.05 -12.45 -1.90
N LYS A 91 26.09 -12.78 -2.77
CA LYS A 91 24.69 -12.35 -2.61
C LYS A 91 24.10 -12.79 -1.27
N VAL A 92 24.61 -13.88 -0.70
CA VAL A 92 24.20 -14.41 0.61
C VAL A 92 24.60 -13.46 1.73
N ARG A 93 25.84 -12.93 1.69
CA ARG A 93 26.30 -11.90 2.63
C ARG A 93 25.47 -10.63 2.51
N ALA A 94 25.17 -10.18 1.30
CA ALA A 94 24.34 -8.99 1.09
C ALA A 94 22.94 -9.14 1.71
N ARG A 95 22.30 -10.30 1.54
CA ARG A 95 21.02 -10.61 2.20
C ARG A 95 21.14 -10.69 3.72
N ALA A 96 22.25 -11.25 4.22
CA ALA A 96 22.51 -11.30 5.66
C ALA A 96 22.67 -9.89 6.27
N LEU A 97 23.42 -9.01 5.59
CA LEU A 97 23.58 -7.60 5.94
C LEU A 97 22.24 -6.88 5.96
N TYR A 98 21.42 -7.06 4.92
CA TYR A 98 20.09 -6.46 4.84
C TYR A 98 19.21 -6.87 6.04
N LEU A 99 19.10 -8.18 6.32
CA LEU A 99 18.32 -8.66 7.47
C LEU A 99 18.86 -8.14 8.79
N LYS A 100 20.19 -8.07 8.96
CA LYS A 100 20.82 -7.50 10.16
C LYS A 100 20.47 -6.02 10.31
N GLY A 101 20.55 -5.25 9.23
CA GLY A 101 20.12 -3.84 9.18
C GLY A 101 18.67 -3.67 9.63
N LEU A 102 17.75 -4.47 9.10
CA LEU A 102 16.34 -4.43 9.50
C LEU A 102 16.13 -4.73 11.00
N THR A 103 16.90 -5.66 11.59
CA THR A 103 16.79 -5.92 13.03
C THR A 103 17.23 -4.71 13.88
N LEU A 104 18.25 -3.97 13.44
CA LEU A 104 18.74 -2.76 14.10
C LEU A 104 17.73 -1.61 13.97
N LEU A 105 17.19 -1.40 12.76
CA LEU A 105 16.17 -0.37 12.49
C LEU A 105 14.90 -0.59 13.31
N ARG A 106 14.49 -1.86 13.47
CA ARG A 106 13.28 -2.26 14.22
C ARG A 106 13.49 -2.34 15.73
N GLY A 107 14.74 -2.46 16.19
CA GLY A 107 15.06 -2.85 17.57
C GLY A 107 14.60 -4.29 17.89
N GLN A 108 14.64 -5.19 16.91
CA GLN A 108 14.15 -6.56 17.04
C GLN A 108 15.26 -7.48 17.56
N GLY A 109 15.17 -7.84 18.84
CA GLY A 109 16.16 -8.69 19.53
C GLY A 109 17.45 -7.96 19.95
N VAL A 110 17.55 -6.66 19.67
CA VAL A 110 18.63 -5.75 20.06
C VAL A 110 18.12 -4.34 20.31
N PRO A 111 18.88 -3.49 21.02
CA PRO A 111 18.62 -2.05 21.03
C PRO A 111 18.51 -1.51 19.60
N ARG A 112 17.57 -0.59 19.40
CA ARG A 112 17.39 0.09 18.13
C ARG A 112 18.61 0.96 17.87
N ASP A 113 19.18 0.81 16.68
CA ASP A 113 20.31 1.60 16.20
C ASP A 113 20.02 1.98 14.75
N LEU A 114 19.72 3.27 14.55
CA LEU A 114 19.31 3.77 13.24
C LEU A 114 20.50 3.95 12.32
N GLU A 115 21.65 4.41 12.83
CA GLU A 115 22.83 4.68 12.03
C GLU A 115 23.45 3.38 11.53
N ALA A 116 23.71 2.42 12.44
CA ALA A 116 24.23 1.11 12.06
C ALA A 116 23.22 0.33 11.19
N GLY A 117 21.93 0.50 11.47
CA GLY A 117 20.85 -0.08 10.67
C GLY A 117 20.83 0.46 9.24
N ALA A 118 20.91 1.78 9.07
CA ALA A 118 20.93 2.43 7.77
C ALA A 118 22.18 2.06 6.96
N CYS A 119 23.36 2.11 7.59
CA CYS A 119 24.62 1.72 6.98
C CYS A 119 24.58 0.28 6.44
N ALA A 120 24.08 -0.68 7.22
CA ALA A 120 23.96 -2.06 6.78
C ALA A 120 22.96 -2.26 5.61
N VAL A 121 21.86 -1.50 5.60
CA VAL A 121 20.90 -1.53 4.47
C VAL A 121 21.51 -0.93 3.22
N GLU A 122 22.25 0.18 3.33
CA GLU A 122 22.93 0.81 2.20
C GLU A 122 24.03 -0.08 1.62
N GLU A 123 24.83 -0.74 2.46
CA GLU A 123 25.83 -1.72 2.01
C GLU A 123 25.17 -2.88 1.25
N ALA A 124 24.04 -3.38 1.75
CA ALA A 124 23.27 -4.41 1.06
C ALA A 124 22.64 -3.90 -0.26
N ALA A 125 22.24 -2.63 -0.32
CA ALA A 125 21.72 -2.00 -1.53
C ALA A 125 22.82 -1.85 -2.59
N TRP A 126 24.02 -1.42 -2.21
CA TRP A 126 25.19 -1.40 -3.11
C TRP A 126 25.55 -2.78 -3.65
N ALA A 127 25.27 -3.83 -2.89
CA ALA A 127 25.44 -5.22 -3.32
C ALA A 127 24.28 -5.76 -4.20
N GLY A 128 23.30 -4.91 -4.55
CA GLY A 128 22.23 -5.23 -5.50
C GLY A 128 21.05 -6.00 -4.90
N VAL A 129 20.80 -5.90 -3.59
CA VAL A 129 19.58 -6.44 -2.97
C VAL A 129 18.45 -5.44 -3.21
N THR A 130 17.52 -5.78 -4.11
CA THR A 130 16.43 -4.88 -4.54
C THR A 130 15.54 -4.40 -3.39
N GLU A 131 15.26 -5.26 -2.40
CA GLU A 131 14.51 -4.84 -1.21
C GLU A 131 15.31 -3.84 -0.36
N ALA A 132 16.63 -4.00 -0.29
CA ALA A 132 17.50 -3.06 0.40
C ALA A 132 17.59 -1.72 -0.33
N GLU A 133 17.58 -1.70 -1.67
CA GLU A 133 17.52 -0.47 -2.47
C GLU A 133 16.23 0.33 -2.17
N VAL A 134 15.07 -0.34 -2.07
CA VAL A 134 13.80 0.32 -1.69
C VAL A 134 13.86 0.89 -0.27
N ASP A 135 14.40 0.13 0.68
CA ASP A 135 14.52 0.58 2.06
C ASP A 135 15.59 1.67 2.23
N ALA A 136 16.70 1.62 1.48
CA ALA A 136 17.72 2.66 1.42
C ALA A 136 17.13 3.98 0.91
N ALA A 137 16.29 3.93 -0.13
CA ALA A 137 15.56 5.10 -0.60
C ALA A 137 14.63 5.67 0.47
N ARG A 138 13.93 4.80 1.21
CA ARG A 138 13.05 5.19 2.32
C ARG A 138 13.84 5.83 3.47
N LEU A 139 15.00 5.28 3.83
CA LEU A 139 15.90 5.82 4.84
C LEU A 139 16.40 7.22 4.45
N ALA A 140 16.85 7.38 3.20
CA ALA A 140 17.32 8.67 2.67
C ALA A 140 16.20 9.73 2.63
N ARG A 141 14.99 9.35 2.21
CA ARG A 141 13.83 10.25 2.18
C ARG A 141 13.41 10.72 3.57
N LEU A 142 13.44 9.83 4.56
CA LEU A 142 12.98 10.11 5.92
C LEU A 142 14.09 10.65 6.83
N GLY A 143 15.36 10.55 6.43
CA GLY A 143 16.50 10.91 7.28
C GLY A 143 16.63 10.01 8.52
N LEU A 144 16.33 8.72 8.39
CA LEU A 144 16.41 7.77 9.50
C LEU A 144 17.81 7.16 9.58
N GLY A 145 18.59 7.53 10.59
CA GLY A 145 19.97 7.08 10.75
C GLY A 145 20.96 7.76 9.81
N ARG A 146 20.52 8.81 9.12
CA ARG A 146 21.28 9.63 8.17
C ARG A 146 20.59 10.97 7.95
N THR A 147 21.22 11.90 7.25
CA THR A 147 20.57 13.13 6.81
C THR A 147 19.56 12.87 5.69
N VAL A 148 18.52 13.70 5.63
CA VAL A 148 17.52 13.65 4.55
C VAL A 148 18.19 14.00 3.22
N SER A 149 18.01 13.14 2.21
CA SER A 149 18.45 13.38 0.84
C SER A 149 17.43 12.80 -0.14
N LEU A 150 16.71 13.70 -0.84
CA LEU A 150 15.75 13.30 -1.87
C LEU A 150 16.43 12.84 -3.16
N GLU A 151 17.62 13.37 -3.44
CA GLU A 151 18.45 12.94 -4.58
C GLU A 151 18.90 11.49 -4.41
N ASP A 152 19.38 11.13 -3.21
CA ASP A 152 19.76 9.75 -2.90
C ASP A 152 18.54 8.82 -2.88
N ALA A 153 17.40 9.30 -2.37
CA ALA A 153 16.16 8.53 -2.40
C ALA A 153 15.75 8.20 -3.85
N LEU A 154 15.80 9.19 -4.75
CA LEU A 154 15.52 9.00 -6.16
C LEU A 154 16.53 8.07 -6.82
N TYR A 155 17.82 8.18 -6.51
CA TYR A 155 18.85 7.28 -7.01
C TYR A 155 18.53 5.82 -6.69
N TRP A 156 18.27 5.51 -5.43
CA TRP A 156 17.97 4.16 -4.98
C TRP A 156 16.65 3.62 -5.54
N TRP A 157 15.59 4.45 -5.58
CA TRP A 157 14.34 4.05 -6.22
C TRP A 157 14.52 3.75 -7.70
N ARG A 158 15.33 4.50 -8.44
CA ARG A 158 15.59 4.23 -9.86
C ARG A 158 16.27 2.88 -10.08
N LEU A 159 17.21 2.51 -9.22
CA LEU A 159 17.87 1.20 -9.27
C LEU A 159 16.86 0.07 -9.02
N ALA A 160 16.10 0.16 -7.93
CA ALA A 160 15.07 -0.84 -7.62
C ALA A 160 13.96 -0.90 -8.69
N ALA A 161 13.61 0.24 -9.28
CA ALA A 161 12.62 0.35 -10.34
C ALA A 161 13.11 -0.32 -11.64
N ALA A 162 14.39 -0.17 -11.96
CA ALA A 162 15.03 -0.85 -13.08
C ALA A 162 15.08 -2.38 -12.88
N ALA A 163 15.25 -2.83 -11.63
CA ALA A 163 15.11 -4.24 -11.24
C ALA A 163 13.65 -4.76 -11.27
N GLY A 164 12.68 -3.89 -11.58
CA GLY A 164 11.29 -4.26 -11.79
C GLY A 164 10.40 -4.21 -10.55
N ASN A 165 10.89 -3.65 -9.44
CA ASN A 165 10.10 -3.46 -8.22
C ASN A 165 8.98 -2.43 -8.44
N LEU A 166 7.73 -2.85 -8.25
CA LEU A 166 6.53 -2.02 -8.52
C LEU A 166 6.43 -0.79 -7.61
N GLU A 167 6.78 -0.94 -6.33
CA GLU A 167 6.78 0.18 -5.37
C GLU A 167 7.83 1.21 -5.81
N ALA A 168 9.04 0.77 -6.13
CA ALA A 168 10.10 1.65 -6.61
C ALA A 168 9.76 2.34 -7.93
N GLN A 169 9.13 1.63 -8.87
CA GLN A 169 8.66 2.23 -10.13
C GLN A 169 7.65 3.35 -9.87
N ARG A 170 6.72 3.14 -8.94
CA ARG A 170 5.77 4.17 -8.53
C ARG A 170 6.44 5.37 -7.85
N GLU A 171 7.27 5.12 -6.86
CA GLU A 171 7.95 6.20 -6.12
C GLU A 171 8.89 7.00 -7.03
N THR A 172 9.58 6.33 -7.96
CA THR A 172 10.36 6.99 -9.02
C THR A 172 9.48 7.90 -9.87
N GLY A 173 8.34 7.38 -10.34
CA GLY A 173 7.42 8.16 -11.16
C GLY A 173 6.81 9.36 -10.42
N ARG A 174 6.49 9.18 -9.14
CA ARG A 174 6.07 10.26 -8.24
C ARG A 174 7.16 11.31 -8.04
N ALA A 175 8.40 10.89 -7.84
CA ALA A 175 9.52 11.80 -7.65
C ALA A 175 9.73 12.70 -8.87
N TYR A 176 9.68 12.16 -10.10
CA TYR A 176 9.73 12.98 -11.31
C TYR A 176 8.51 13.88 -11.50
N ARG A 177 7.31 13.41 -11.13
CA ARG A 177 6.08 14.22 -11.19
C ARG A 177 6.16 15.46 -10.29
N ASP A 178 6.66 15.27 -9.07
CA ASP A 178 6.63 16.29 -8.03
C ASP A 178 7.97 17.04 -7.89
N GLY A 179 9.01 16.66 -8.64
CA GLY A 179 10.35 17.27 -8.57
C GLY A 179 11.11 16.93 -7.28
N LEU A 180 10.96 15.69 -6.78
CA LEU A 180 11.63 15.24 -5.55
C LEU A 180 13.02 14.70 -5.88
N GLY A 181 14.06 15.44 -5.47
CA GLY A 181 15.46 15.06 -5.76
C GLY A 181 15.85 15.24 -7.23
N THR A 182 15.03 15.95 -8.01
CA THR A 182 15.25 16.27 -9.42
C THR A 182 14.31 17.38 -9.87
N ALA A 183 14.47 17.91 -11.08
CA ALA A 183 13.49 18.81 -11.66
C ALA A 183 12.22 18.03 -12.06
N VAL A 184 11.08 18.72 -12.13
CA VAL A 184 9.83 18.11 -12.61
C VAL A 184 10.02 17.61 -14.05
N ASP A 185 9.72 16.34 -14.28
CA ASP A 185 9.80 15.69 -15.59
C ASP A 185 8.60 14.75 -15.77
N PHE A 186 7.58 15.24 -16.47
CA PHE A 186 6.36 14.47 -16.69
C PHE A 186 6.56 13.27 -17.63
N VAL A 187 7.57 13.32 -18.52
CA VAL A 187 7.87 12.22 -19.44
C VAL A 187 8.45 11.04 -18.67
N GLN A 188 9.41 11.30 -17.78
CA GLN A 188 9.95 10.26 -16.90
C GLN A 188 8.89 9.77 -15.91
N ALA A 189 8.06 10.67 -15.36
CA ALA A 189 6.95 10.28 -14.51
C ALA A 189 5.99 9.31 -15.21
N ALA A 190 5.58 9.63 -16.44
CA ALA A 190 4.69 8.80 -17.24
C ALA A 190 5.33 7.43 -17.56
N ARG A 191 6.62 7.42 -17.90
CA ARG A 191 7.36 6.19 -18.17
C ARG A 191 7.38 5.25 -16.97
N TRP A 192 7.80 5.73 -15.81
CA TRP A 192 7.93 4.88 -14.63
C TRP A 192 6.59 4.43 -14.05
N LEU A 193 5.60 5.32 -14.00
CA LEU A 193 4.24 4.95 -13.59
C LEU A 193 3.61 3.96 -14.59
N GLY A 194 3.82 4.16 -15.89
CA GLY A 194 3.33 3.27 -16.95
C GLY A 194 3.86 1.83 -16.79
N LEU A 195 5.15 1.65 -16.51
CA LEU A 195 5.75 0.32 -16.29
C LEU A 195 5.08 -0.46 -15.14
N ALA A 196 4.77 0.22 -14.03
CA ALA A 196 4.07 -0.40 -12.91
C ALA A 196 2.59 -0.62 -13.22
N ALA A 197 1.95 0.32 -13.94
CA ALA A 197 0.55 0.26 -14.32
C ALA A 197 0.26 -0.90 -15.29
N GLU A 198 1.15 -1.15 -16.25
CA GLU A 198 1.09 -2.27 -17.20
C GLU A 198 1.19 -3.63 -16.50
N LYS A 199 1.93 -3.71 -15.38
CA LYS A 199 2.01 -4.90 -14.53
C LYS A 199 0.83 -5.06 -13.58
N GLY A 200 -0.17 -4.18 -13.65
CA GLY A 200 -1.40 -4.26 -12.87
C GLY A 200 -1.33 -3.61 -11.49
N ASP A 201 -0.32 -2.78 -11.19
CA ASP A 201 -0.30 -2.03 -9.93
C ASP A 201 -1.40 -0.96 -9.94
N SER A 202 -2.45 -1.18 -9.15
CA SER A 202 -3.66 -0.34 -9.16
C SER A 202 -3.42 1.10 -8.70
N ALA A 203 -2.40 1.33 -7.86
CA ALA A 203 -2.00 2.66 -7.45
C ALA A 203 -1.17 3.36 -8.53
N ALA A 204 -0.30 2.65 -9.25
CA ALA A 204 0.40 3.18 -10.41
C ALA A 204 -0.57 3.54 -11.54
N GLN A 205 -1.59 2.72 -11.78
CA GLN A 205 -2.67 3.01 -12.73
C GLN A 205 -3.41 4.29 -12.32
N TYR A 206 -3.77 4.43 -11.05
CA TYR A 206 -4.41 5.64 -10.53
C TYR A 206 -3.51 6.88 -10.66
N GLU A 207 -2.24 6.79 -10.27
CA GLU A 207 -1.28 7.90 -10.37
C GLU A 207 -0.97 8.27 -11.83
N SER A 208 -0.89 7.29 -12.74
CA SER A 208 -0.79 7.52 -14.19
C SER A 208 -2.00 8.29 -14.70
N ALA A 209 -3.21 7.92 -14.25
CA ALA A 209 -4.41 8.64 -14.63
C ALA A 209 -4.42 10.08 -14.13
N LEU A 210 -3.95 10.33 -12.90
CA LEU A 210 -3.82 11.69 -12.37
C LEU A 210 -2.81 12.51 -13.16
N LEU A 211 -1.64 11.94 -13.46
CA LEU A 211 -0.60 12.59 -14.27
C LEU A 211 -1.15 13.05 -15.63
N GLN A 212 -1.96 12.20 -16.26
CA GLN A 212 -2.57 12.49 -17.57
C GLN A 212 -3.75 13.46 -17.52
N LEU A 213 -4.20 13.89 -16.33
CA LEU A 213 -5.25 14.90 -16.16
C LEU A 213 -4.71 16.24 -15.66
N ARG A 214 -3.45 16.27 -15.25
CA ARG A 214 -2.76 17.47 -14.79
C ARG A 214 -2.79 18.54 -15.89
N ARG A 215 -3.17 19.76 -15.52
CA ARG A 215 -3.27 20.89 -16.48
C ARG A 215 -1.90 21.42 -16.90
N ASP A 216 -0.92 21.28 -16.02
CA ASP A 216 0.48 21.68 -16.19
C ASP A 216 1.31 20.64 -16.93
N ASN A 217 0.79 19.43 -17.16
CA ASN A 217 1.43 18.44 -18.02
C ASN A 217 1.14 18.79 -19.50
N PRO A 218 2.14 19.19 -20.30
CA PRO A 218 1.93 19.54 -21.71
C PRO A 218 1.51 18.33 -22.56
N ASP A 219 1.94 17.12 -22.18
CA ASP A 219 1.69 15.86 -22.90
C ASP A 219 0.48 15.10 -22.34
N ARG A 220 -0.42 15.80 -21.64
CA ARG A 220 -1.59 15.18 -21.01
C ARG A 220 -2.50 14.52 -22.04
N ASP A 221 -2.89 13.28 -21.77
CA ASP A 221 -3.87 12.52 -22.55
C ASP A 221 -5.10 12.14 -21.69
N PRO A 222 -6.19 12.92 -21.77
CA PRO A 222 -7.43 12.60 -21.07
C PRO A 222 -8.03 11.23 -21.43
N ALA A 223 -7.77 10.69 -22.62
CA ALA A 223 -8.24 9.36 -23.00
C ALA A 223 -7.46 8.26 -22.30
N ALA A 224 -6.12 8.34 -22.29
CA ALA A 224 -5.27 7.46 -21.48
C ALA A 224 -5.61 7.57 -19.99
N ALA A 225 -5.87 8.77 -19.48
CA ALA A 225 -6.29 8.96 -18.09
C ALA A 225 -7.55 8.16 -17.75
N ARG A 226 -8.57 8.19 -18.61
CA ARG A 226 -9.82 7.43 -18.40
C ARG A 226 -9.58 5.94 -18.40
N ARG A 227 -8.74 5.45 -19.31
CA ARG A 227 -8.38 4.04 -19.38
C ARG A 227 -7.72 3.60 -18.07
N TRP A 228 -6.65 4.28 -17.66
CA TRP A 228 -5.94 3.94 -16.43
C TRP A 228 -6.79 4.10 -15.17
N MET A 229 -7.63 5.12 -15.09
CA MET A 229 -8.57 5.31 -13.98
C MET A 229 -9.56 4.15 -13.88
N LYS A 230 -10.08 3.69 -15.02
CA LYS A 230 -11.00 2.55 -15.07
C LYS A 230 -10.31 1.25 -14.67
N GLU A 231 -9.09 1.01 -15.16
CA GLU A 231 -8.31 -0.17 -14.77
C GLU A 231 -7.98 -0.16 -13.26
N ALA A 232 -7.56 0.97 -12.71
CA ALA A 232 -7.31 1.13 -11.28
C ALA A 232 -8.57 0.83 -10.44
N ALA A 233 -9.72 1.37 -10.86
CA ALA A 233 -10.99 1.17 -10.16
C ALA A 233 -11.46 -0.29 -10.20
N LEU A 234 -11.26 -0.98 -11.34
CA LEU A 234 -11.55 -2.41 -11.50
C LEU A 234 -10.60 -3.29 -10.66
N SER A 235 -9.34 -2.88 -10.52
CA SER A 235 -8.34 -3.52 -9.66
C SER A 235 -8.54 -3.23 -8.16
N GLY A 236 -9.65 -2.58 -7.78
CA GLY A 236 -10.02 -2.35 -6.39
C GLY A 236 -9.44 -1.07 -5.76
N ASN A 237 -8.81 -0.19 -6.53
CA ASN A 237 -8.33 1.08 -6.00
C ASN A 237 -9.51 2.00 -5.64
N VAL A 238 -9.72 2.20 -4.33
CA VAL A 238 -10.86 2.92 -3.77
C VAL A 238 -10.88 4.40 -4.20
N ASP A 239 -9.73 5.06 -4.27
CA ASP A 239 -9.65 6.45 -4.73
C ASP A 239 -9.97 6.58 -6.22
N ALA A 240 -9.54 5.61 -7.02
CA ALA A 240 -9.88 5.54 -8.43
C ALA A 240 -11.38 5.32 -8.63
N GLN A 241 -12.02 4.45 -7.84
CA GLN A 241 -13.47 4.25 -7.87
C GLN A 241 -14.21 5.55 -7.55
N HIS A 242 -13.80 6.29 -6.51
CA HIS A 242 -14.40 7.57 -6.17
C HIS A 242 -14.27 8.57 -7.33
N ARG A 243 -13.06 8.74 -7.89
CA ARG A 243 -12.84 9.68 -9.01
C ARG A 243 -13.59 9.29 -10.28
N LEU A 244 -13.66 7.99 -10.58
CA LEU A 244 -14.42 7.50 -11.71
C LEU A 244 -15.92 7.77 -11.54
N GLY A 245 -16.43 7.64 -10.31
CA GLY A 245 -17.77 8.06 -9.95
C GLY A 245 -18.02 9.54 -10.25
N LEU A 246 -17.07 10.42 -9.86
CA LEU A 246 -17.14 11.85 -10.17
C LEU A 246 -17.08 12.14 -11.68
N PHE A 247 -16.26 11.43 -12.47
CA PHE A 247 -16.21 11.63 -13.92
C PHE A 247 -17.53 11.32 -14.61
N TYR A 248 -18.23 10.27 -14.18
CA TYR A 248 -19.56 9.97 -14.70
C TYR A 248 -20.63 10.94 -14.19
N TRP A 249 -20.44 11.51 -12.99
CA TRP A 249 -21.36 12.51 -12.45
C TRP A 249 -21.25 13.85 -13.17
N SER A 250 -20.03 14.36 -13.36
CA SER A 250 -19.77 15.68 -13.97
C SER A 250 -19.66 15.65 -15.50
N GLY A 251 -19.50 14.47 -16.11
CA GLY A 251 -19.20 14.34 -17.54
C GLY A 251 -17.76 14.70 -17.91
N THR A 252 -16.87 14.98 -16.95
CA THR A 252 -15.47 15.39 -17.21
C THR A 252 -14.60 14.28 -17.83
N GLY A 253 -15.19 13.11 -18.12
CA GLY A 253 -14.58 11.99 -18.83
C GLY A 253 -15.43 11.42 -19.97
N GLY A 254 -16.36 12.18 -20.54
CA GLY A 254 -17.24 11.73 -21.61
C GLY A 254 -18.67 12.26 -21.43
N SER A 255 -19.66 11.38 -21.49
CA SER A 255 -21.05 11.74 -21.18
C SER A 255 -21.38 11.52 -19.70
N VAL A 256 -22.27 12.35 -19.17
CA VAL A 256 -22.87 12.12 -17.85
C VAL A 256 -23.56 10.76 -17.83
N ASN A 257 -23.29 9.96 -16.80
CA ASN A 257 -23.96 8.68 -16.56
C ASN A 257 -24.16 8.47 -15.04
N LEU A 258 -25.29 8.97 -14.54
CA LEU A 258 -25.61 8.95 -13.12
C LEU A 258 -25.68 7.53 -12.53
N ARG A 259 -26.10 6.53 -13.33
CA ARG A 259 -26.10 5.11 -12.94
C ARG A 259 -24.70 4.60 -12.64
N LEU A 260 -23.76 4.83 -13.56
CA LEU A 260 -22.36 4.45 -13.34
C LEU A 260 -21.72 5.28 -12.23
N ALA A 261 -22.06 6.57 -12.12
CA ALA A 261 -21.57 7.44 -11.05
C ALA A 261 -21.93 6.88 -9.68
N VAL A 262 -23.21 6.62 -9.41
CA VAL A 262 -23.67 6.04 -8.15
C VAL A 262 -23.00 4.69 -7.90
N ARG A 263 -22.94 3.81 -8.89
CA ARG A 263 -22.33 2.48 -8.73
C ARG A 263 -20.86 2.54 -8.28
N TRP A 264 -20.07 3.43 -8.89
CA TRP A 264 -18.67 3.59 -8.52
C TRP A 264 -18.49 4.31 -7.18
N LEU A 265 -19.32 5.32 -6.87
CA LEU A 265 -19.33 5.99 -5.57
C LEU A 265 -19.75 5.03 -4.44
N THR A 266 -20.74 4.17 -4.66
CA THR A 266 -21.15 3.12 -3.72
C THR A 266 -19.99 2.17 -3.44
N ARG A 267 -19.33 1.63 -4.47
CA ARG A 267 -18.14 0.78 -4.28
C ARG A 267 -17.01 1.47 -3.51
N ALA A 268 -16.75 2.74 -3.83
CA ALA A 268 -15.72 3.50 -3.11
C ALA A 268 -16.10 3.70 -1.63
N ALA A 269 -17.36 4.02 -1.35
CA ALA A 269 -17.85 4.17 0.01
C ALA A 269 -17.87 2.84 0.77
N GLU A 270 -18.20 1.71 0.13
CA GLU A 270 -18.03 0.36 0.69
C GLU A 270 -16.56 0.05 1.02
N GLY A 271 -15.62 0.59 0.23
CA GLY A 271 -14.18 0.61 0.52
C GLY A 271 -13.76 1.64 1.58
N GLU A 272 -14.72 2.16 2.37
CA GLU A 272 -14.53 3.13 3.44
C GLU A 272 -13.96 4.49 2.97
N ASN A 273 -14.25 4.89 1.73
CA ASN A 273 -13.91 6.23 1.24
C ASN A 273 -14.86 7.28 1.81
N ALA A 274 -14.34 8.12 2.71
CA ALA A 274 -15.10 9.18 3.36
C ALA A 274 -15.74 10.17 2.36
N ARG A 275 -14.98 10.58 1.33
CA ARG A 275 -15.46 11.54 0.31
C ARG A 275 -16.55 10.94 -0.58
N ALA A 276 -16.47 9.65 -0.89
CA ALA A 276 -17.52 8.98 -1.65
C ALA A 276 -18.82 8.89 -0.84
N ALA A 277 -18.75 8.58 0.46
CA ALA A 277 -19.90 8.60 1.34
C ALA A 277 -20.53 10.01 1.44
N ALA A 278 -19.71 11.06 1.57
CA ALA A 278 -20.17 12.45 1.56
C ALA A 278 -20.79 12.85 0.21
N THR A 279 -20.22 12.39 -0.91
CA THR A 279 -20.76 12.65 -2.25
C THR A 279 -22.14 12.01 -2.42
N LEU A 280 -22.31 10.75 -1.99
CA LEU A 280 -23.61 10.07 -1.98
C LEU A 280 -24.63 10.80 -1.09
N ALA A 281 -24.20 11.34 0.06
CA ALA A 281 -25.05 12.19 0.88
C ALA A 281 -25.53 13.44 0.12
N GLY A 282 -24.62 14.10 -0.60
CA GLY A 282 -24.96 15.23 -1.48
C GLY A 282 -25.99 14.86 -2.55
N LEU A 283 -25.94 13.65 -3.11
CA LEU A 283 -26.96 13.17 -4.05
C LEU A 283 -28.34 13.05 -3.42
N PHE A 284 -28.43 12.64 -2.15
CA PHE A 284 -29.69 12.65 -1.39
C PHE A 284 -30.16 14.06 -1.01
N LEU A 285 -29.26 15.02 -0.84
CA LEU A 285 -29.62 16.43 -0.54
C LEU A 285 -30.06 17.23 -1.76
N THR A 286 -29.53 16.90 -2.93
CA THR A 286 -29.87 17.62 -4.16
C THR A 286 -31.17 17.13 -4.78
N GLY A 287 -31.58 15.88 -4.50
CA GLY A 287 -32.79 15.31 -5.11
C GLY A 287 -32.64 14.98 -6.60
N ASN A 288 -31.45 15.16 -7.18
CA ASN A 288 -31.22 15.06 -8.63
C ASN A 288 -31.05 13.61 -9.11
N VAL A 289 -30.66 12.70 -8.20
CA VAL A 289 -30.38 11.28 -8.52
C VAL A 289 -31.25 10.35 -7.68
N PHE A 290 -31.42 10.68 -6.40
CA PHE A 290 -32.34 10.04 -5.48
C PHE A 290 -33.46 11.01 -5.12
N GLU A 291 -34.56 10.51 -4.59
CA GLU A 291 -35.52 11.38 -3.91
C GLU A 291 -34.82 12.12 -2.76
N LEU A 292 -35.17 13.40 -2.59
CA LEU A 292 -34.62 14.24 -1.53
C LEU A 292 -34.85 13.58 -0.18
N ASN A 293 -33.78 13.20 0.51
CA ASN A 293 -33.87 12.54 1.82
C ASN A 293 -32.80 13.06 2.77
N ARG A 294 -33.19 14.02 3.62
CA ARG A 294 -32.30 14.68 4.58
C ARG A 294 -31.77 13.72 5.65
N LEU A 295 -32.57 12.73 6.06
CA LEU A 295 -32.16 11.74 7.04
C LEU A 295 -31.07 10.83 6.47
N HIS A 296 -31.24 10.30 5.27
CA HIS A 296 -30.26 9.44 4.60
C HIS A 296 -28.95 10.20 4.35
N ALA A 297 -29.04 11.45 3.89
CA ALA A 297 -27.89 12.31 3.74
C ALA A 297 -27.16 12.54 5.07
N TRP A 298 -27.90 12.88 6.14
CA TRP A 298 -27.32 13.09 7.46
C TRP A 298 -26.59 11.84 7.98
N ILE A 299 -27.20 10.66 7.83
CA ILE A 299 -26.60 9.38 8.24
C ILE A 299 -25.27 9.12 7.49
N LEU A 300 -25.25 9.33 6.17
CA LEU A 300 -24.04 9.17 5.37
C LEU A 300 -22.96 10.20 5.72
N LEU A 301 -23.33 11.44 6.05
CA LEU A 301 -22.38 12.45 6.51
C LEU A 301 -21.80 12.12 7.89
N GLN A 302 -22.60 11.55 8.81
CA GLN A 302 -22.06 11.03 10.07
C GLN A 302 -21.06 9.90 9.82
N ARG A 303 -21.30 9.04 8.84
CA ARG A 303 -20.34 8.00 8.44
C ARG A 303 -19.08 8.59 7.82
N ALA A 304 -19.21 9.53 6.89
CA ALA A 304 -18.08 10.23 6.28
C ALA A 304 -17.22 10.96 7.35
N LYS A 305 -17.86 11.58 8.34
CA LYS A 305 -17.19 12.18 9.51
C LYS A 305 -16.40 11.14 10.30
N ALA A 306 -16.99 9.99 10.60
CA ALA A 306 -16.32 8.91 11.32
C ALA A 306 -15.11 8.36 10.54
N LEU A 307 -15.15 8.42 9.21
CA LEU A 307 -14.06 8.07 8.30
C LEU A 307 -13.03 9.19 8.09
N GLY A 308 -13.23 10.36 8.70
CA GLY A 308 -12.27 11.47 8.70
C GLY A 308 -12.49 12.53 7.62
N ASP A 309 -13.68 12.65 7.02
CA ASP A 309 -13.98 13.79 6.13
C ASP A 309 -14.26 15.07 6.97
N PRO A 310 -13.40 16.10 6.89
CA PRO A 310 -13.57 17.32 7.67
C PRO A 310 -14.75 18.17 7.20
N THR A 311 -15.17 18.03 5.93
CA THR A 311 -16.28 18.81 5.36
C THR A 311 -17.65 18.25 5.74
N ALA A 312 -17.68 16.97 6.12
CA ALA A 312 -18.91 16.28 6.49
C ALA A 312 -19.50 16.81 7.81
N ASP A 313 -18.67 17.24 8.76
CA ASP A 313 -19.14 17.67 10.08
C ASP A 313 -20.01 18.93 10.03
N ALA A 314 -19.54 19.96 9.32
CA ALA A 314 -20.30 21.21 9.16
C ALA A 314 -21.65 20.97 8.49
N THR A 315 -21.65 20.17 7.42
CA THR A 315 -22.89 19.84 6.68
C THR A 315 -23.84 19.00 7.54
N ALA A 316 -23.30 18.03 8.30
CA ALA A 316 -24.11 17.20 9.19
C ALA A 316 -24.69 17.99 10.37
N ALA A 317 -23.96 18.98 10.90
CA ALA A 317 -24.44 19.88 11.94
C ALA A 317 -25.61 20.72 11.43
N GLY A 318 -25.47 21.35 10.26
CA GLY A 318 -26.57 22.12 9.66
C GLY A 318 -27.82 21.29 9.38
N LEU A 319 -27.65 20.05 8.90
CA LEU A 319 -28.78 19.13 8.68
C LEU A 319 -29.43 18.64 9.98
N LYS A 320 -28.68 18.53 11.08
CA LYS A 320 -29.19 18.06 12.36
C LYS A 320 -30.31 18.96 12.90
N ASP A 321 -30.26 20.25 12.59
CA ASP A 321 -31.26 21.22 13.05
C ASP A 321 -32.52 21.20 12.18
N LEU A 322 -32.42 20.63 10.97
CA LEU A 322 -33.54 20.42 10.04
C LEU A 322 -34.24 19.07 10.21
N LEU A 323 -33.75 18.21 11.10
CA LEU A 323 -34.28 16.86 11.35
C LEU A 323 -35.03 16.79 12.68
N ASP A 324 -36.16 16.10 12.67
CA ASP A 324 -36.95 15.91 13.88
C ASP A 324 -36.20 15.04 14.91
N PRO A 325 -36.44 15.21 16.22
CA PRO A 325 -35.81 14.39 17.25
C PRO A 325 -36.00 12.87 17.04
N ARG A 326 -37.15 12.45 16.49
CA ARG A 326 -37.44 11.04 16.18
C ARG A 326 -36.55 10.51 15.07
N GLU A 327 -36.47 11.23 13.94
CA GLU A 327 -35.60 10.88 12.81
C GLU A 327 -34.13 10.78 13.24
N ARG A 328 -33.67 11.74 14.07
CA ARG A 328 -32.31 11.72 14.63
C ARG A 328 -32.05 10.50 15.52
N SER A 329 -33.06 10.03 16.25
CA SER A 329 -32.96 8.82 17.07
C SER A 329 -32.87 7.58 16.19
N GLU A 330 -33.70 7.50 15.16
CA GLU A 330 -33.69 6.40 14.18
C GLU A 330 -32.38 6.33 13.41
N GLY A 331 -31.87 7.46 12.91
CA GLY A 331 -30.58 7.50 12.22
C GLY A 331 -29.42 7.05 13.10
N ARG A 332 -29.41 7.42 14.39
CA ARG A 332 -28.41 6.92 15.36
C ARG A 332 -28.54 5.43 15.62
N LYS A 333 -29.77 4.89 15.70
CA LYS A 333 -29.99 3.45 15.84
C LYS A 333 -29.48 2.70 14.60
N LEU A 334 -29.69 3.25 13.40
CA LEU A 334 -29.21 2.65 12.17
C LEU A 334 -27.67 2.63 12.10
N LEU A 335 -27.01 3.73 12.44
CA LEU A 335 -25.54 3.80 12.52
C LEU A 335 -24.95 2.80 13.52
N LYS A 336 -25.65 2.52 14.63
CA LYS A 336 -25.24 1.49 15.59
C LYS A 336 -25.45 0.06 15.06
N ARG A 337 -26.51 -0.16 14.29
CA ARG A 337 -26.86 -1.46 13.71
C ARG A 337 -25.96 -1.83 12.51
N CYS A 338 -25.49 -0.84 11.77
CA CYS A 338 -24.65 -1.00 10.58
C CYS A 338 -23.22 -0.50 10.88
N PRO A 339 -22.30 -1.37 11.35
CA PRO A 339 -20.97 -0.95 11.77
C PRO A 339 -20.05 -0.58 10.59
N ASP A 340 -20.32 -1.12 9.40
CA ASP A 340 -19.59 -0.90 8.16
C ASP A 340 -20.40 -0.09 7.15
N THR A 341 -19.70 0.60 6.23
CA THR A 341 -20.37 1.48 5.24
C THR A 341 -21.21 0.66 4.25
N LYS A 342 -20.84 -0.58 3.97
CA LYS A 342 -21.59 -1.45 3.05
C LYS A 342 -22.98 -1.78 3.59
N SER A 343 -23.08 -2.32 4.81
CA SER A 343 -24.37 -2.59 5.46
C SER A 343 -25.24 -1.33 5.57
N LEU A 344 -24.61 -0.17 5.77
CA LEU A 344 -25.30 1.12 5.80
C LEU A 344 -25.88 1.50 4.44
N LEU A 345 -25.10 1.39 3.37
CA LEU A 345 -25.55 1.67 2.00
C LEU A 345 -26.64 0.70 1.54
N GLU A 346 -26.55 -0.57 1.94
CA GLU A 346 -27.62 -1.55 1.70
C GLU A 346 -28.93 -1.16 2.39
N ALA A 347 -28.90 -0.45 3.52
CA ALA A 347 -30.10 0.06 4.17
C ALA A 347 -30.63 1.34 3.50
N LEU A 348 -29.75 2.24 3.06
CA LEU A 348 -30.11 3.59 2.62
C LEU A 348 -30.41 3.72 1.13
N LEU A 349 -29.75 2.95 0.26
CA LEU A 349 -29.93 3.07 -1.19
C LEU A 349 -31.28 2.47 -1.63
N PRO A 350 -31.98 3.08 -2.60
CA PRO A 350 -33.19 2.49 -3.15
C PRO A 350 -32.89 1.19 -3.91
N LYS A 351 -33.83 0.22 -3.90
CA LYS A 351 -33.61 -1.15 -4.43
C LYS A 351 -33.15 -1.19 -5.89
N ASN A 352 -33.59 -0.26 -6.72
CA ASN A 352 -33.22 -0.12 -8.13
C ASN A 352 -31.76 0.30 -8.35
N TRP A 353 -31.05 0.76 -7.31
CA TRP A 353 -29.64 1.17 -7.37
C TRP A 353 -28.68 0.18 -6.69
N LYS A 354 -29.20 -0.94 -6.15
CA LYS A 354 -28.41 -1.97 -5.45
C LYS A 354 -27.82 -3.06 -6.36
N ARG A 355 -28.08 -3.04 -7.68
CA ARG A 355 -27.65 -4.08 -8.63
C ARG A 355 -26.62 -3.57 -9.63
#